data_AF-A0A920PBK3-F1
#
_entry.id   AF-A0A920PBK3-F1
#
_cell.length_a   1.000
_cell.length_b   1.000
_cell.length_c   1.000
_cell.angle_alpha   90.00
_cell.angle_beta   90.00
_cell.angle_gamma   90.00
#
_symmetry.space_group_name_H-M   'P 1'
#
loop_
_entity.id
_entity.type
_entity.pdbx_description
1 polymer ?
#
loop_
_entity_poly.entity_id
_entity_poly.type
_entity_poly.pdbx_seq_one_letter_code
_entity_poly.pdbx_strand_id
1 'polypeptide(L)' 'MEVTDEDLKRDEQIEKEKEAPVEVSMKWEDDALDKVSRIPIPFIRNMAVKRIEQEVVKAGKNIVTMDLFEKYRFTF' A
#
# COMPACT_ATOMS: atom_id res chain seq x y z
N MET A 1 1.79 -12.28 -31.95
CA MET A 1 1.59 -11.11 -31.08
C MET A 1 2.98 -10.60 -30.77
N GLU A 2 3.44 -9.58 -31.49
CA GLU A 2 4.77 -9.01 -31.26
C GLU A 2 4.65 -8.08 -30.05
N VAL A 3 5.35 -8.44 -28.98
CA VAL A 3 5.50 -7.57 -27.81
C VAL A 3 6.46 -6.47 -28.23
N THR A 4 6.01 -5.22 -28.19
CA THR A 4 6.82 -4.08 -28.62
C THR A 4 7.81 -3.68 -27.53
N ASP A 5 8.92 -3.03 -27.89
CA ASP A 5 9.87 -2.48 -26.92
C ASP A 5 9.22 -1.49 -25.92
N GLU A 6 8.07 -0.90 -26.27
CA GLU A 6 7.29 -0.04 -25.40
C GLU A 6 6.43 -0.81 -24.37
N ASP A 7 6.05 -2.05 -24.67
CA ASP A 7 5.35 -2.92 -23.71
C ASP A 7 6.34 -3.39 -22.64
N LEU A 8 7.54 -3.82 -23.05
CA LEU A 8 8.62 -4.26 -22.14
C LEU A 8 9.04 -3.15 -21.16
N LYS A 9 9.22 -1.92 -21.65
CA LYS A 9 9.58 -0.76 -20.79
C LYS A 9 8.48 -0.41 -19.78
N ARG A 10 7.21 -0.58 -20.13
CA ARG A 10 6.09 -0.36 -19.20
C ARG A 10 6.07 -1.41 -18.10
N ASP A 11 6.29 -2.67 -18.46
CA ASP A 11 6.33 -3.76 -17.48
C ASP A 11 7.51 -3.60 -16.51
N GLU A 12 8.71 -3.28 -17.01
CA GLU A 12 9.89 -2.96 -16.19
C GLU A 12 9.63 -1.80 -15.23
N GLN A 13 8.92 -0.77 -15.69
CA GLN A 13 8.58 0.40 -14.86
C GLN A 13 7.58 0.04 -13.75
N ILE A 14 6.58 -0.79 -14.04
CA ILE A 14 5.62 -1.30 -13.05
C ILE A 14 6.32 -2.16 -11.99
N GLU A 15 7.26 -3.02 -12.39
CA GLU A 15 8.05 -3.83 -11.45
C GLU A 15 8.91 -2.97 -10.54
N LYS A 16 9.57 -1.94 -11.10
CA LYS A 16 10.42 -1.02 -10.33
C LYS A 16 9.63 -0.19 -9.33
N GLU A 17 8.42 0.23 -9.69
CA GLU A 17 7.51 0.97 -8.82
C GLU A 17 6.98 0.11 -7.68
N LYS A 18 6.77 -1.19 -7.92
CA LYS A 18 6.30 -2.15 -6.90
C LYS A 18 7.26 -2.25 -5.70
N GLU A 19 8.57 -2.19 -5.96
CA GLU A 19 9.63 -2.25 -4.94
C GLU A 19 9.81 -0.95 -4.14
N ALA A 20 9.14 0.14 -4.51
CA ALA A 20 9.23 1.38 -3.75
C ALA A 20 8.80 1.14 -2.28
N PRO A 21 9.46 1.77 -1.30
CA PRO A 21 9.11 1.59 0.10
C PRO A 21 7.69 2.10 0.39
N VAL A 22 7.05 1.49 1.38
CA VAL A 22 5.75 1.95 1.89
C VAL A 22 5.98 3.19 2.75
N GLU A 23 5.33 4.30 2.41
CA GLU A 23 5.38 5.52 3.21
C GLU A 23 4.36 5.44 4.35
N VAL A 24 4.83 5.14 5.57
CA VAL A 24 4.02 5.15 6.80
C VAL A 24 4.40 6.33 7.69
N SER A 25 3.41 6.93 8.37
CA SER A 25 3.62 8.04 9.30
C SER A 25 3.42 7.66 10.77
N MET A 26 2.92 6.44 11.03
CA MET A 26 2.76 5.90 12.38
C MET A 26 3.26 4.45 12.50
N LYS A 27 3.10 3.84 13.67
CA LYS A 27 3.47 2.43 13.88
C LYS A 27 2.46 1.50 13.23
N TRP A 28 2.95 0.47 12.56
CA TRP A 28 2.17 -0.62 11.98
C TRP A 28 2.66 -1.94 12.54
N GLU A 29 1.76 -2.89 12.72
CA GLU A 29 2.14 -4.30 12.88
C GLU A 29 2.67 -4.85 11.55
N ASP A 30 3.63 -5.77 11.64
CA ASP A 30 4.35 -6.32 10.47
C ASP A 30 3.38 -6.98 9.47
N ASP A 31 2.34 -7.63 9.96
CA ASP A 31 1.33 -8.31 9.14
C ASP A 31 0.44 -7.31 8.36
N ALA A 32 0.00 -6.22 9.00
CA ALA A 32 -0.73 -5.15 8.34
C ALA A 32 0.14 -4.43 7.29
N LEU A 33 1.41 -4.20 7.61
CA LEU A 33 2.37 -3.59 6.71
C LEU A 33 2.64 -4.49 5.49
N ASP A 34 2.80 -5.79 5.70
CA ASP A 34 2.95 -6.80 4.64
C ASP A 34 1.74 -6.90 3.72
N LYS A 35 0.54 -6.57 4.20
CA LYS A 35 -0.67 -6.55 3.37
C LYS A 35 -0.72 -5.31 2.50
N VAL A 36 -0.41 -4.14 3.05
CA VAL A 36 -0.43 -2.89 2.29
C VAL A 36 0.72 -2.82 1.29
N SER A 37 1.87 -3.42 1.57
CA SER A 37 3.02 -3.50 0.66
C SER A 37 2.72 -4.28 -0.64
N ARG A 38 1.75 -5.21 -0.61
CA ARG A 38 1.31 -5.98 -1.79
C ARG A 38 0.56 -5.15 -2.83
N ILE A 39 0.14 -3.92 -2.49
CA ILE A 39 -0.50 -3.02 -3.44
C ILE A 39 0.58 -2.56 -4.44
N PRO A 40 0.47 -2.94 -5.72
CA PRO A 40 1.56 -2.76 -6.67
C PRO A 40 1.73 -1.31 -7.11
N ILE A 41 0.64 -0.53 -7.09
CA ILE A 41 0.64 0.86 -7.52
C ILE A 41 1.01 1.74 -6.32
N PRO A 42 2.19 2.40 -6.30
CA PRO A 42 2.66 3.16 -5.15
C PRO A 42 1.68 4.26 -4.72
N PHE A 43 1.03 4.90 -5.69
CA PHE A 43 0.03 5.93 -5.43
C PHE A 43 -1.17 5.39 -4.63
N ILE A 44 -1.73 4.25 -5.04
CA ILE A 44 -2.85 3.61 -4.36
C ILE A 44 -2.41 3.09 -2.99
N ARG A 45 -1.20 2.54 -2.90
CA ARG A 45 -0.61 2.06 -1.65
C ARG A 45 -0.49 3.18 -0.61
N ASN A 46 0.13 4.29 -0.97
CA ASN A 46 0.32 5.43 -0.08
C ASN A 46 -1.03 6.09 0.27
N MET A 47 -1.98 6.10 -0.65
CA MET A 47 -3.35 6.55 -0.37
C MET A 47 -4.04 5.65 0.66
N ALA A 48 -3.91 4.33 0.53
CA ALA A 48 -4.46 3.36 1.47
C ALA A 48 -3.87 3.54 2.88
N VAL A 49 -2.54 3.67 2.98
CA VAL A 49 -1.86 3.94 4.26
C VAL A 49 -2.42 5.21 4.89
N LYS A 50 -2.38 6.35 4.19
CA LYS A 50 -2.86 7.64 4.74
C LYS A 50 -4.31 7.54 5.23
N ARG A 51 -5.18 6.86 4.48
CA ARG A 51 -6.58 6.68 4.87
C ARG A 51 -6.72 5.89 6.17
N ILE A 52 -6.01 4.77 6.26
CA ILE A 52 -6.05 3.88 7.43
C ILE A 52 -5.51 4.63 8.65
N GLU A 53 -4.35 5.27 8.53
CA GLU A 53 -3.74 6.05 9.60
C GLU A 53 -4.68 7.16 10.11
N GLN A 54 -5.36 7.87 9.20
CA GLN A 54 -6.36 8.87 9.59
C GLN A 54 -7.51 8.29 10.41
N GLU A 55 -8.05 7.12 10.05
CA GLU A 55 -9.13 6.50 10.81
C GLU A 55 -8.64 5.94 12.15
N VAL A 56 -7.44 5.39 12.20
CA VAL A 56 -6.79 4.92 13.44
C VAL A 56 -6.55 6.07 14.42
N VAL A 57 -6.06 7.21 13.92
CA VAL A 57 -5.90 8.44 14.72
C VAL A 57 -7.26 8.96 15.22
N LYS A 58 -8.29 8.98 14.38
CA LYS A 58 -9.66 9.36 14.79
C LYS A 58 -10.23 8.42 15.86
N ALA A 59 -9.88 7.14 15.82
CA ALA A 59 -10.25 6.16 16.83
C ALA A 59 -9.44 6.28 18.14
N GLY A 60 -8.52 7.24 18.24
CA GLY A 60 -7.67 7.46 19.41
C GLY A 60 -6.59 6.39 19.58
N LYS A 61 -6.23 5.69 18.50
CA LYS A 61 -5.19 4.66 18.46
C LYS A 61 -3.92 5.22 17.85
N ASN A 62 -2.76 4.65 18.21
CA ASN A 62 -1.43 5.10 17.79
C ASN A 62 -0.64 4.02 17.04
N ILE A 63 -1.23 2.84 16.83
CA ILE A 63 -0.66 1.72 16.09
C ILE A 63 -1.75 1.13 15.20
N VAL A 64 -1.39 0.83 13.95
CA VAL A 64 -2.24 0.09 13.01
C VAL A 64 -2.03 -1.39 13.25
N THR A 65 -3.01 -2.04 13.86
CA THR A 65 -3.04 -3.49 14.01
C THR A 65 -3.71 -4.16 12.82
N MET A 66 -3.56 -5.47 12.68
CA MET A 66 -4.25 -6.22 11.62
C MET A 66 -5.77 -6.04 11.65
N ASP A 67 -6.39 -6.04 12.84
CA ASP A 67 -7.83 -5.79 12.99
C ASP A 67 -8.24 -4.41 12.49
N LEU A 68 -7.44 -3.38 12.77
CA LEU A 68 -7.71 -2.00 12.32
C LEU A 68 -7.47 -1.86 10.81
N PHE A 69 -6.45 -2.54 10.28
CA PHE A 69 -6.21 -2.65 8.85
C PHE A 69 -7.41 -3.29 8.17
N GLU A 70 -7.90 -4.45 8.62
CA GLU A 70 -9.05 -5.12 8.01
C GLU A 70 -10.34 -4.30 8.11
N LYS A 71 -10.50 -3.56 9.21
CA LYS A 71 -11.65 -2.69 9.41
C LYS A 71 -11.66 -1.47 8.47
N TYR A 72 -10.50 -0.87 8.20
CA TYR A 72 -10.39 0.39 7.45
C TYR A 72 -9.85 0.23 6.03
N ARG A 73 -9.40 -0.97 5.64
CA ARG A 73 -8.98 -1.25 4.26
C ARG A 73 -10.15 -1.06 3.31
N PHE A 74 -9.84 -0.64 2.09
CA PHE A 74 -10.81 -0.63 1.02
C PHE A 74 -11.16 -2.07 0.62
N THR A 75 -12.45 -2.39 0.62
CA THR A 75 -13.01 -3.49 -0.18
C THR A 75 -13.40 -2.92 -1.53
N PHE A 76 -12.70 -3.37 -2.57
CA PHE A 76 -13.09 -3.20 -3.97
C PHE A 76 -13.73 -4.49 -4.48
#